data_AF-A0AB34JHM7-F1
#
_entry.id   AF-A0AB34JHM7-F1
#
_cell.length_a   1.000
_cell.length_b   1.000
_cell.length_c   1.000
_cell.angle_alpha   90.00
_cell.angle_beta   90.00
_cell.angle_gamma   90.00
#
_symmetry.space_group_name_H-M   'P 1'
#
loop_
_entity.id
_entity.type
_entity.pdbx_description
1 polymer ?
#
loop_
_entity_poly.entity_id
_entity_poly.type
_entity_poly.pdbx_seq_one_letter_code
_entity_poly.pdbx_strand_id
1 'polypeptide(L)'
;MQASVKPWRNCLRRGAPRRCAPCFMTTHVGAAPGWLLASVVISIANKSIVLKTRSPITLLVLQMTATVAVCAACYKFVHLGKGTRTWILSVPPLFLISLATSLLALQDVTLGMFVIAQNFRPLIMLISERIILQTLTLTLLRCVGIAMILSGAMMYSHDVSPRASQGMAWIIINLISWSAERLRQKYLLGFVDISHVGIALLNNAAGVVLLLGILLATSWVSEFVDALDTPCSVAIILSCAAGFFMSFLAPILQRSMSATTFVVLGCVSKLLVALWGIVYNHDSRDAFSVVGMFISVLGCGVYALEGQVPSPYTQVASVQDFKQACLESRAVLRTSACAIFACVAVTMGALWLHHGIEALFIGVSPAEWNANEPCTANASRRVPRIVHATGKSDSPPDVLVRSIPPEYTLHYVNDSSARAFLSRHCGDDYAKAFDCLIPGAFRADLYRVCALYAVGGVYMDKDMVPLDHLDSIINPCHNVTLTMDRTQYAYGGLVSFRKKQISFMAAAPRHAIFLCHMNTIVSHVKSRYFPVLDVAITGPVVMQRCYEETAHSDVSVTLVDLGFPIFGIARVATSSFWYPDVAVYQRTRPFGPSHYSFLFRDHKVYADDCAL
;
A
#
# COMPACT_ATOMS: atom_id res chain seq x y z
N MET A 1 22.12 56.23 2.28
CA MET A 1 23.14 55.48 3.06
C MET A 1 23.13 54.03 2.63
N GLN A 2 24.03 53.67 1.72
CA GLN A 2 24.20 52.32 1.17
C GLN A 2 24.92 51.42 2.18
N ALA A 3 24.20 50.54 2.87
CA ALA A 3 24.78 49.42 3.61
C ALA A 3 24.67 48.15 2.74
N SER A 4 25.46 48.11 1.67
CA SER A 4 25.59 46.96 0.77
C SER A 4 26.22 45.77 1.49
N VAL A 5 25.58 44.60 1.46
CA VAL A 5 26.13 43.22 1.32
C VAL A 5 27.63 43.03 1.66
N LYS A 6 28.08 43.41 2.86
CA LYS A 6 29.46 43.25 3.34
C LYS A 6 29.69 42.56 4.71
N PRO A 7 28.79 41.74 5.31
CA PRO A 7 29.18 41.05 6.55
C PRO A 7 30.15 39.86 6.31
N TRP A 8 29.98 39.11 5.22
CA TRP A 8 30.64 37.79 5.07
C TRP A 8 32.12 37.84 4.66
N ARG A 9 32.51 38.77 3.76
CA ARG A 9 33.93 38.94 3.40
C ARG A 9 34.78 39.45 4.56
N ASN A 10 34.16 40.14 5.52
CA ASN A 10 34.86 40.64 6.70
C ASN A 10 35.01 39.60 7.82
N CYS A 11 34.12 38.60 7.93
CA CYS A 11 34.32 37.45 8.83
C CYS A 11 35.47 36.53 8.40
N LEU A 12 35.68 36.36 7.08
CA LEU A 12 36.85 35.64 6.55
C LEU A 12 38.16 36.43 6.71
N ARG A 13 38.11 37.77 6.68
CA ARG A 13 39.29 38.64 6.90
C ARG A 13 39.62 38.87 8.38
N ARG A 14 38.63 38.89 9.27
CA ARG A 14 38.81 39.02 10.73
C ARG A 14 38.81 37.64 11.38
N GLY A 15 39.80 36.82 11.03
CA GLY A 15 40.24 35.68 11.83
C GLY A 15 39.15 34.83 12.48
N ALA A 16 38.13 34.40 11.75
CA ALA A 16 37.33 33.27 12.22
C ALA A 16 38.30 32.09 12.45
N PRO A 17 38.34 31.48 13.65
CA PRO A 17 39.32 30.44 13.94
C PRO A 17 39.20 29.35 12.89
N ARG A 18 40.34 28.97 12.25
CA ARG A 18 40.45 28.00 11.14
C ARG A 18 39.71 26.66 11.38
N ARG A 19 39.30 26.36 12.62
CA ARG A 19 38.48 25.21 13.02
C ARG A 19 36.97 25.34 12.76
N CYS A 20 36.43 26.53 12.45
CA CYS A 20 34.98 26.75 12.31
C CYS A 20 34.45 26.74 10.86
N ALA A 21 35.29 27.07 9.87
CA ALA A 21 34.92 26.99 8.46
C ALA A 21 34.53 25.56 8.00
N PRO A 22 35.19 24.48 8.46
CA PRO A 22 34.80 23.11 8.12
C PRO A 22 33.43 22.71 8.68
N CYS A 23 33.10 23.01 9.95
CA CYS A 23 31.77 22.68 10.51
C CYS A 23 30.66 23.48 9.83
N PHE A 24 30.87 24.75 9.49
CA PHE A 24 29.87 25.57 8.80
C PHE A 24 29.56 25.01 7.40
N MET A 25 30.60 24.68 6.62
CA MET A 25 30.43 24.01 5.33
C MET A 25 29.78 22.63 5.50
N THR A 26 30.23 21.76 6.39
CA THR A 26 29.62 20.42 6.54
C THR A 26 28.16 20.47 6.99
N THR A 27 27.77 21.46 7.80
CA THR A 27 26.40 21.56 8.33
C THR A 27 25.44 22.15 7.30
N HIS A 28 25.83 23.19 6.53
CA HIS A 28 24.98 23.74 5.47
C HIS A 28 25.02 22.96 4.15
N VAL A 29 26.20 22.51 3.73
CA VAL A 29 26.38 21.74 2.49
C VAL A 29 25.76 20.35 2.63
N GLY A 30 25.65 19.80 3.84
CA GLY A 30 24.95 18.53 4.10
C GLY A 30 23.45 18.67 4.37
N ALA A 31 23.03 19.65 5.18
CA ALA A 31 21.63 19.72 5.64
C ALA A 31 20.63 20.07 4.53
N ALA A 32 20.97 20.98 3.61
CA ALA A 32 20.05 21.36 2.54
C ALA A 32 19.80 20.21 1.55
N PRO A 33 20.83 19.55 0.99
CA PRO A 33 20.64 18.35 0.17
C PRO A 33 19.97 17.19 0.91
N GLY A 34 20.34 16.95 2.18
CA GLY A 34 19.72 15.91 3.00
C GLY A 34 18.23 16.16 3.23
N TRP A 35 17.83 17.41 3.50
CA TRP A 35 16.44 17.80 3.64
C TRP A 35 15.68 17.71 2.31
N LEU A 36 16.29 18.13 1.19
CA LEU A 36 15.71 17.97 -0.15
C LEU A 36 15.45 16.50 -0.48
N LEU A 37 16.42 15.63 -0.24
CA LEU A 37 16.30 14.19 -0.47
C LEU A 37 15.18 13.59 0.41
N ALA A 38 15.17 13.92 1.70
CA ALA A 38 14.12 13.47 2.60
C ALA A 38 12.73 13.95 2.15
N SER A 39 12.59 15.19 1.67
CA SER A 39 11.34 15.75 1.13
C SER A 39 10.85 14.98 -0.10
N VAL A 40 11.75 14.57 -1.00
CA VAL A 40 11.39 13.75 -2.18
C VAL A 40 10.94 12.36 -1.74
N VAL A 41 11.75 11.66 -0.94
CA VAL A 41 11.48 10.30 -0.46
C VAL A 41 10.14 10.24 0.27
N ILE A 42 9.91 11.15 1.22
CA ILE A 42 8.66 11.15 1.99
C ILE A 42 7.45 11.44 1.10
N SER A 43 7.55 12.31 0.11
CA SER A 43 6.42 12.65 -0.77
C SER A 43 6.01 11.46 -1.64
N ILE A 44 6.99 10.75 -2.21
CA ILE A 44 6.75 9.56 -3.04
C ILE A 44 6.23 8.41 -2.18
N ALA A 45 6.93 8.10 -1.08
CA ALA A 45 6.54 7.02 -0.18
C ALA A 45 5.15 7.24 0.41
N ASN A 46 4.84 8.45 0.89
CA ASN A 46 3.53 8.76 1.46
C ASN A 46 2.42 8.54 0.44
N LYS A 47 2.58 8.97 -0.82
CA LYS A 47 1.57 8.74 -1.84
C LYS A 47 1.33 7.26 -2.08
N SER A 48 2.41 6.48 -2.23
CA SER A 48 2.32 5.03 -2.45
C SER A 48 1.65 4.31 -1.28
N ILE A 49 2.00 4.66 -0.04
CA ILE A 49 1.41 4.04 1.16
C ILE A 49 -0.06 4.43 1.29
N VAL A 50 -0.39 5.72 1.20
CA VAL A 50 -1.75 6.23 1.40
C VAL A 50 -2.74 5.70 0.37
N LEU A 51 -2.32 5.55 -0.90
CA LEU A 51 -3.15 4.93 -1.93
C LEU A 51 -3.47 3.46 -1.61
N LYS A 52 -2.52 2.76 -1.00
CA LYS A 52 -2.64 1.34 -0.69
C LYS A 52 -3.44 1.10 0.60
N THR A 53 -3.06 1.77 1.68
CA THR A 53 -3.62 1.54 3.01
C THR A 53 -4.91 2.32 3.26
N ARG A 54 -5.14 3.41 2.53
CA ARG A 54 -6.25 4.35 2.74
C ARG A 54 -6.37 4.91 4.17
N SER A 55 -5.32 4.79 4.98
CA SER A 55 -5.29 5.27 6.38
C SER A 55 -4.14 6.26 6.62
N PRO A 56 -4.25 7.51 6.14
CA PRO A 56 -3.18 8.51 6.19
C PRO A 56 -2.80 8.93 7.62
N ILE A 57 -3.75 8.96 8.55
CA ILE A 57 -3.48 9.36 9.94
C ILE A 57 -2.73 8.26 10.70
N THR A 58 -2.98 6.99 10.40
CA THR A 58 -2.19 5.87 10.93
C THR A 58 -0.72 5.98 10.52
N LEU A 59 -0.47 6.26 9.22
CA LEU A 59 0.88 6.53 8.72
C LEU A 59 1.53 7.73 9.45
N LEU A 60 0.77 8.82 9.63
CA LEU A 60 1.28 10.01 10.32
C LEU A 60 1.73 9.70 11.75
N VAL A 61 0.89 9.03 12.53
CA VAL A 61 1.24 8.64 13.91
C VAL A 61 2.47 7.75 13.93
N LEU A 62 2.60 6.82 12.98
CA LEU A 62 3.77 5.96 12.88
C LEU A 62 5.06 6.76 12.61
N GLN A 63 5.02 7.71 11.67
CA GLN A 63 6.16 8.58 11.36
C GLN A 63 6.55 9.47 12.55
N MET A 64 5.57 10.03 13.25
CA MET A 64 5.80 10.87 14.44
C MET A 64 6.36 10.03 15.60
N THR A 65 5.84 8.81 15.80
CA THR A 65 6.31 7.87 16.82
C THR A 65 7.75 7.44 16.55
N ALA A 66 8.10 7.13 15.29
CA ALA A 66 9.47 6.81 14.90
C ALA A 66 10.42 7.98 15.19
N THR A 67 10.00 9.21 14.90
CA THR A 67 10.79 10.42 15.21
C THR A 67 11.00 10.58 16.72
N VAL A 68 9.96 10.35 17.53
CA VAL A 68 10.06 10.38 19.01
C VAL A 68 11.02 9.32 19.52
N ALA A 69 10.94 8.08 19.01
CA ALA A 69 11.83 6.99 19.40
C ALA A 69 13.30 7.30 19.10
N VAL A 70 13.61 7.84 17.92
CA VAL A 70 14.98 8.27 17.56
C VAL A 70 15.45 9.38 18.49
N CYS A 71 14.60 10.37 18.77
CA CYS A 71 14.95 11.46 19.69
C CYS A 71 15.16 10.98 21.13
N ALA A 72 14.35 10.02 21.59
CA ALA A 72 14.49 9.39 22.91
C ALA A 72 15.80 8.60 23.02
N ALA A 73 16.21 7.88 21.97
CA ALA A 73 17.52 7.24 21.90
C ALA A 73 18.68 8.27 21.95
N CYS A 74 18.41 9.52 21.55
CA CYS A 74 19.34 10.64 21.60
C CYS A 74 19.14 11.57 22.80
N TYR A 75 18.49 11.12 23.89
CA TYR A 75 18.06 11.98 25.01
C TYR A 75 19.16 12.86 25.59
N LYS A 76 20.43 12.43 25.55
CA LYS A 76 21.59 13.22 26.02
C LYS A 76 21.80 14.54 25.27
N PHE A 77 21.25 14.67 24.06
CA PHE A 77 21.30 15.87 23.24
C PHE A 77 20.01 16.69 23.32
N VAL A 78 19.04 16.25 24.12
CA VAL A 78 17.79 16.98 24.34
C VAL A 78 18.01 18.03 25.43
N HIS A 79 18.05 19.28 25.00
CA HIS A 79 18.00 20.46 25.87
C HIS A 79 16.67 21.20 25.69
N LEU A 80 15.97 21.44 26.80
CA LEU A 80 14.69 22.16 26.89
C LEU A 80 14.85 23.33 27.86
N GLY A 81 15.08 24.52 27.34
CA GLY A 81 15.29 25.73 28.11
C GLY A 81 14.10 26.69 28.06
N LYS A 82 14.40 27.99 28.13
CA LYS A 82 13.41 29.07 28.14
C LYS A 82 12.61 29.10 26.83
N GLY A 83 11.31 29.34 26.95
CA GLY A 83 10.39 29.42 25.81
C GLY A 83 9.77 28.09 25.38
N THR A 84 10.12 26.97 26.03
CA THR A 84 9.56 25.63 25.76
C THR A 84 8.03 25.59 25.82
N ARG A 85 7.42 26.20 26.85
CA ARG A 85 5.95 26.27 26.98
C ARG A 85 5.29 26.98 25.80
N THR A 86 5.83 28.13 25.41
CA THR A 86 5.34 28.92 24.26
C THR A 86 5.50 28.15 22.96
N TRP A 87 6.58 27.38 22.82
CA TRP A 87 6.78 26.49 21.68
C TRP A 87 5.68 25.43 21.61
N ILE A 88 5.52 24.63 22.66
CA ILE A 88 4.57 23.50 22.72
C ILE A 88 3.12 23.95 22.44
N LEU A 89 2.72 25.12 22.94
CA LEU A 89 1.36 25.62 22.77
C LEU A 89 1.07 26.22 21.40
N SER A 90 2.09 26.56 20.59
CA SER A 90 1.88 27.26 19.32
C SER A 90 2.39 26.53 18.09
N VAL A 91 3.56 25.89 18.13
CA VAL A 91 4.15 25.25 16.93
C VAL A 91 3.58 23.85 16.68
N PRO A 92 3.58 22.91 17.64
CA PRO A 92 3.09 21.56 17.38
C PRO A 92 1.65 21.44 16.87
N PRO A 93 0.66 22.23 17.33
CA PRO A 93 -0.69 22.17 16.78
C PRO A 93 -0.75 22.53 15.29
N LEU A 94 -0.04 23.60 14.88
CA LEU A 94 0.05 24.00 13.47
C LEU A 94 0.82 22.96 12.64
N PHE A 95 1.89 22.40 13.20
CA PHE A 95 2.67 21.33 12.56
C PHE A 95 1.80 20.11 12.31
N LEU A 96 1.03 19.67 13.31
CA LEU A 96 0.12 18.54 13.22
C LEU A 96 -0.95 18.78 12.15
N ILE A 97 -1.64 19.92 12.17
CA ILE A 97 -2.66 20.25 11.17
C ILE A 97 -2.03 20.25 9.77
N SER A 98 -0.84 20.82 9.61
CA SER A 98 -0.15 20.83 8.32
C SER A 98 0.18 19.40 7.84
N LEU A 99 0.67 18.51 8.69
CA LEU A 99 1.02 17.15 8.28
C LEU A 99 -0.23 16.30 7.99
N ALA A 100 -1.25 16.39 8.84
CA ALA A 100 -2.50 15.64 8.67
C ALA A 100 -3.21 16.03 7.36
N THR A 101 -3.40 17.32 7.13
CA THR A 101 -4.04 17.84 5.90
C THR A 101 -3.22 17.52 4.65
N SER A 102 -1.88 17.50 4.75
CA SER A 102 -1.02 17.07 3.65
C SER A 102 -1.26 15.61 3.26
N LEU A 103 -1.40 14.71 4.23
CA LEU A 103 -1.59 13.28 3.98
C LEU A 103 -3.02 12.96 3.54
N LEU A 104 -4.02 13.62 4.13
CA LEU A 104 -5.42 13.51 3.71
C LEU A 104 -5.60 13.97 2.25
N ALA A 105 -4.97 15.07 1.86
CA ALA A 105 -4.98 15.53 0.47
C ALA A 105 -4.48 14.47 -0.52
N LEU A 106 -3.41 13.74 -0.17
CA LEU A 106 -2.78 12.74 -1.05
C LEU A 106 -3.68 11.53 -1.35
N GLN A 107 -4.79 11.33 -0.63
CA GLN A 107 -5.77 10.29 -0.97
C GLN A 107 -6.47 10.58 -2.29
N ASP A 108 -6.82 11.84 -2.52
CA ASP A 108 -7.77 12.23 -3.58
C ASP A 108 -7.11 12.99 -4.74
N VAL A 109 -5.87 13.49 -4.55
CA VAL A 109 -5.14 14.29 -5.57
C VAL A 109 -3.89 13.56 -6.09
N THR A 110 -3.52 13.80 -7.35
CA THR A 110 -2.27 13.27 -7.92
C THR A 110 -1.04 13.99 -7.36
N LEU A 111 0.17 13.42 -7.54
CA LEU A 111 1.40 14.09 -7.10
C LEU A 111 1.60 15.43 -7.82
N GLY A 112 1.28 15.49 -9.11
CA GLY A 112 1.39 16.73 -9.88
C GLY A 112 0.43 17.83 -9.38
N MET A 113 -0.85 17.49 -9.08
CA MET A 113 -1.80 18.43 -8.46
C MET A 113 -1.28 18.95 -7.12
N PHE A 114 -0.77 18.04 -6.29
CA PHE A 114 -0.21 18.38 -4.99
C PHE A 114 1.00 19.32 -5.11
N VAL A 115 1.92 19.06 -6.05
CA VAL A 115 3.10 19.90 -6.30
C VAL A 115 2.69 21.31 -6.75
N ILE A 116 1.78 21.41 -7.71
CA ILE A 116 1.37 22.71 -8.26
C ILE A 116 0.68 23.56 -7.21
N ALA A 117 -0.17 22.96 -6.38
CA ALA A 117 -0.79 23.70 -5.30
C ALA A 117 0.24 24.24 -4.28
N GLN A 118 1.35 23.54 -4.07
CA GLN A 118 2.43 24.03 -3.20
C GLN A 118 3.23 25.19 -3.82
N ASN A 119 3.19 25.38 -5.14
CA ASN A 119 3.82 26.53 -5.78
C ASN A 119 3.15 27.86 -5.39
N PHE A 120 1.96 27.83 -4.77
CA PHE A 120 1.30 29.01 -4.20
C PHE A 120 1.85 29.41 -2.81
N ARG A 121 2.70 28.59 -2.17
CA ARG A 121 3.27 28.91 -0.84
C ARG A 121 4.00 30.24 -0.78
N PRO A 122 4.84 30.63 -1.78
CA PRO A 122 5.49 31.94 -1.79
C PRO A 122 4.50 33.11 -1.77
N LEU A 123 3.32 32.97 -2.38
CA LEU A 123 2.27 34.00 -2.38
C LEU A 123 1.68 34.21 -0.98
N ILE A 124 1.33 33.12 -0.30
CA ILE A 124 0.81 33.19 1.07
C ILE A 124 1.87 33.76 2.02
N MET A 125 3.12 33.37 1.83
CA MET A 125 4.24 33.88 2.61
C MET A 125 4.45 35.37 2.40
N LEU A 126 4.36 35.89 1.16
CA LEU A 126 4.47 37.32 0.88
C LEU A 126 3.40 38.13 1.61
N ILE A 127 2.15 37.66 1.58
CA ILE A 127 1.02 38.32 2.28
C ILE A 127 1.26 38.32 3.78
N SER A 128 1.73 37.20 4.31
CA SER A 128 1.96 37.03 5.74
C SER A 128 3.19 37.81 6.22
N GLU A 129 4.25 37.92 5.42
CA GLU A 129 5.40 38.80 5.67
C GLU A 129 4.96 40.27 5.68
N ARG A 130 4.05 40.70 4.80
CA ARG A 130 3.47 42.04 4.87
C ARG A 130 2.74 42.30 6.19
N ILE A 131 1.89 41.36 6.61
CA ILE A 131 1.08 41.52 7.84
C ILE A 131 1.97 41.56 9.08
N ILE A 132 2.98 40.69 9.15
CA ILE A 132 3.81 40.49 10.35
C ILE A 132 5.01 41.45 10.37
N LEU A 133 5.71 41.60 9.25
CA LEU A 133 6.97 42.34 9.14
C LEU A 133 6.81 43.74 8.56
N GLN A 134 5.60 44.12 8.13
CA GLN A 134 5.27 45.42 7.51
C GLN A 134 6.19 45.83 6.35
N THR A 135 6.88 44.87 5.74
CA THR A 135 7.81 45.10 4.64
C THR A 135 7.24 44.44 3.39
N LEU A 136 6.72 45.25 2.47
CA LEU A 136 6.27 44.76 1.16
C LEU A 136 7.12 45.43 0.08
N THR A 137 8.04 44.67 -0.49
CA THR A 137 8.77 45.08 -1.69
C THR A 137 8.19 44.32 -2.88
N LEU A 138 7.21 44.93 -3.56
CA LEU A 138 6.72 44.43 -4.84
C LEU A 138 7.61 44.98 -5.95
N THR A 139 8.36 44.06 -6.53
CA THR A 139 9.36 44.31 -7.55
C THR A 139 8.93 43.62 -8.83
N LEU A 140 9.40 44.11 -9.98
CA LEU A 140 8.98 43.59 -11.28
C LEU A 140 9.25 42.07 -11.41
N LEU A 141 10.41 41.61 -10.92
CA LEU A 141 10.80 40.20 -11.00
C LEU A 141 9.91 39.30 -10.12
N ARG A 142 9.50 39.75 -8.92
CA ARG A 142 8.48 39.07 -8.12
C ARG A 142 7.14 39.02 -8.84
N CYS A 143 6.67 40.11 -9.44
CA CYS A 143 5.41 40.12 -10.18
C CYS A 143 5.43 39.12 -11.35
N VAL A 144 6.55 39.04 -12.09
CA VAL A 144 6.75 38.03 -13.15
C VAL A 144 6.68 36.62 -12.59
N GLY A 145 7.39 36.34 -11.48
CA GLY A 145 7.33 35.02 -10.83
C GLY A 145 5.93 34.62 -10.40
N ILE A 146 5.16 35.57 -9.84
CA ILE A 146 3.75 35.37 -9.46
C ILE A 146 2.89 35.05 -10.69
N ALA A 147 3.04 35.82 -11.77
CA ALA A 147 2.29 35.60 -13.01
C ALA A 147 2.56 34.21 -13.60
N MET A 148 3.82 33.75 -13.56
CA MET A 148 4.20 32.40 -13.99
C MET A 148 3.59 31.29 -13.12
N ILE A 149 3.59 31.48 -11.78
CA ILE A 149 2.95 30.51 -10.86
C ILE A 149 1.47 30.36 -11.21
N LEU A 150 0.76 31.48 -11.40
CA LEU A 150 -0.67 31.50 -11.70
C LEU A 150 -0.98 30.91 -13.08
N SER A 151 -0.26 31.32 -14.12
CA SER A 151 -0.49 30.81 -15.48
C SER A 151 -0.22 29.31 -15.57
N GLY A 152 0.88 28.83 -14.96
CA GLY A 152 1.20 27.40 -14.94
C GLY A 152 0.17 26.55 -14.18
N ALA A 153 -0.37 27.08 -13.07
CA ALA A 153 -1.42 26.39 -12.31
C ALA A 153 -2.76 26.32 -13.07
N MET A 154 -3.13 27.40 -13.77
CA MET A 154 -4.33 27.42 -14.64
C MET A 154 -4.20 26.40 -15.79
N MET A 155 -3.03 26.32 -16.42
CA MET A 155 -2.78 25.38 -17.51
C MET A 155 -2.90 23.92 -17.05
N TYR A 156 -2.37 23.58 -15.88
CA TYR A 156 -2.44 22.21 -15.37
C TYR A 156 -3.84 21.83 -14.87
N SER A 157 -4.60 22.79 -14.34
CA SER A 157 -5.90 22.52 -13.71
C SER A 157 -7.07 22.50 -14.70
N HIS A 158 -6.81 22.51 -16.00
CA HIS A 158 -7.84 22.67 -17.03
C HIS A 158 -8.79 21.46 -17.15
N ASP A 159 -8.36 20.26 -16.74
CA ASP A 159 -9.13 19.01 -16.88
C ASP A 159 -9.18 18.20 -15.56
N VAL A 160 -9.38 18.88 -14.44
CA VAL A 160 -9.39 18.24 -13.12
C VAL A 160 -10.72 17.53 -12.87
N SER A 161 -10.66 16.21 -12.63
CA SER A 161 -11.84 15.39 -12.33
C SER A 161 -12.61 15.87 -11.07
N PRO A 162 -13.95 15.75 -11.01
CA PRO A 162 -14.75 16.16 -9.85
C PRO A 162 -14.35 15.50 -8.52
N ARG A 163 -13.80 14.28 -8.59
CA ARG A 163 -13.32 13.50 -7.43
C ARG A 163 -12.15 14.17 -6.69
N ALA A 164 -11.42 15.07 -7.36
CA ALA A 164 -10.31 15.82 -6.75
C ALA A 164 -10.76 17.00 -5.87
N SER A 165 -12.03 17.41 -5.93
CA SER A 165 -12.52 18.60 -5.21
C SER A 165 -12.34 18.54 -3.69
N GLN A 166 -12.58 17.37 -3.08
CA GLN A 166 -12.35 17.13 -1.65
C GLN A 166 -10.86 17.22 -1.30
N GLY A 167 -10.00 16.61 -2.11
CA GLY A 167 -8.55 16.70 -1.96
C GLY A 167 -8.01 18.14 -2.09
N MET A 168 -8.59 18.94 -2.99
CA MET A 168 -8.23 20.35 -3.15
C MET A 168 -8.60 21.20 -1.93
N ALA A 169 -9.70 20.89 -1.23
CA ALA A 169 -10.04 21.54 0.03
C ALA A 169 -8.96 21.28 1.11
N TRP A 170 -8.51 20.03 1.23
CA TRP A 170 -7.41 19.67 2.15
C TRP A 170 -6.10 20.37 1.79
N ILE A 171 -5.79 20.51 0.51
CA ILE A 171 -4.63 21.26 0.01
C ILE A 171 -4.67 22.73 0.46
N ILE A 172 -5.83 23.40 0.37
CA ILE A 172 -5.95 24.81 0.75
C ILE A 172 -5.68 24.97 2.26
N ILE A 173 -6.27 24.11 3.09
CA ILE A 173 -6.04 24.11 4.53
C ILE A 173 -4.56 23.83 4.83
N ASN A 174 -3.95 22.90 4.11
CA ASN A 174 -2.52 22.59 4.22
C ASN A 174 -1.64 23.80 3.91
N LEU A 175 -1.97 24.53 2.83
CA LEU A 175 -1.20 25.68 2.37
C LEU A 175 -1.13 26.80 3.42
N ILE A 176 -2.28 27.11 4.02
CA ILE A 176 -2.41 28.13 5.07
C ILE A 176 -1.71 27.66 6.35
N SER A 177 -2.03 26.44 6.81
CA SER A 177 -1.52 25.90 8.07
C SER A 177 -0.01 25.75 8.05
N TRP A 178 0.56 25.26 6.95
CA TRP A 178 2.00 25.13 6.78
C TRP A 178 2.70 26.50 6.78
N SER A 179 2.15 27.49 6.08
CA SER A 179 2.74 28.84 6.04
C SER A 179 2.74 29.50 7.42
N ALA A 180 1.62 29.39 8.15
CA ALA A 180 1.50 29.87 9.53
C ALA A 180 2.50 29.17 10.46
N GLU A 181 2.62 27.85 10.36
CA GLU A 181 3.58 27.06 11.12
C GLU A 181 5.02 27.54 10.84
N ARG A 182 5.42 27.70 9.57
CA ARG A 182 6.78 28.12 9.20
C ARG A 182 7.13 29.49 9.77
N LEU A 183 6.22 30.46 9.68
CA LEU A 183 6.42 31.80 10.22
C LEU A 183 6.55 31.79 11.73
N ARG A 184 5.66 31.04 12.40
CA ARG A 184 5.68 30.93 13.86
C ARG A 184 6.97 30.25 14.35
N GLN A 185 7.39 29.19 13.67
CA GLN A 185 8.63 28.49 13.96
C GLN A 185 9.84 29.42 13.78
N LYS A 186 9.94 30.10 12.63
CA LYS A 186 11.04 31.05 12.35
C LYS A 186 11.10 32.18 13.37
N TYR A 187 9.96 32.74 13.76
CA TYR A 187 9.89 33.79 14.78
C TYR A 187 10.41 33.29 16.13
N LEU A 188 9.91 32.14 16.61
CA LEU A 188 10.30 31.61 17.92
C LEU A 188 11.74 31.12 17.98
N LEU A 189 12.28 30.56 16.89
CA LEU A 189 13.66 30.07 16.82
C LEU A 189 14.73 31.12 17.21
N GLY A 190 14.40 32.41 17.14
CA GLY A 190 15.28 33.51 17.56
C GLY A 190 15.25 33.83 19.06
N PHE A 191 14.29 33.30 19.82
CA PHE A 191 14.09 33.63 21.24
C PHE A 191 14.05 32.40 22.16
N VAL A 192 13.85 31.20 21.61
CA VAL A 192 13.74 29.96 22.39
C VAL A 192 15.10 29.28 22.52
N ASP A 193 15.40 28.85 23.74
CA ASP A 193 16.59 28.08 24.07
C ASP A 193 16.22 26.58 24.08
N ILE A 194 16.14 26.00 22.89
CA ILE A 194 15.79 24.58 22.69
C ILE A 194 16.76 23.99 21.66
N SER A 195 17.29 22.81 21.97
CA SER A 195 18.11 22.00 21.04
C SER A 195 17.33 21.60 19.79
N HIS A 196 18.01 21.29 18.68
CA HIS A 196 17.32 20.87 17.45
C HIS A 196 16.64 19.50 17.62
N VAL A 197 17.27 18.59 18.37
CA VAL A 197 16.70 17.30 18.77
C VAL A 197 15.47 17.50 19.67
N GLY A 198 15.54 18.46 20.62
CA GLY A 198 14.41 18.84 21.46
C GLY A 198 13.22 19.39 20.66
N ILE A 199 13.47 20.23 19.65
CA ILE A 199 12.41 20.74 18.76
C ILE A 199 11.72 19.60 18.00
N ALA A 200 12.51 18.69 17.41
CA ALA A 200 11.96 17.54 16.69
C ALA A 200 11.14 16.63 17.62
N LEU A 201 11.62 16.39 18.85
CA LEU A 201 10.91 15.63 19.88
C LEU A 201 9.58 16.29 20.25
N LEU A 202 9.57 17.58 20.60
CA LEU A 202 8.38 18.30 21.04
C LEU A 202 7.28 18.33 19.97
N ASN A 203 7.66 18.62 18.72
CA ASN A 203 6.72 18.69 17.61
C ASN A 203 6.06 17.34 17.34
N ASN A 204 6.83 16.25 17.41
CA ASN A 204 6.33 14.92 17.11
C ASN A 204 5.59 14.29 18.29
N ALA A 205 6.08 14.43 19.53
CA ALA A 205 5.45 13.87 20.72
C ALA A 205 4.06 14.48 20.98
N ALA A 206 3.93 15.80 20.83
CA ALA A 206 2.63 16.45 20.99
C ALA A 206 1.62 15.96 19.95
N GLY A 207 2.04 15.74 18.69
CA GLY A 207 1.14 15.21 17.66
C GLY A 207 0.74 13.75 17.90
N VAL A 208 1.65 12.89 18.38
CA VAL A 208 1.31 11.52 18.78
C VAL A 208 0.23 11.53 19.87
N VAL A 209 0.40 12.33 20.93
CA VAL A 209 -0.59 12.42 22.02
C VAL A 209 -1.96 12.88 21.50
N LEU A 210 -2.00 13.90 20.65
CA LEU A 210 -3.25 14.44 20.11
C LEU A 210 -3.97 13.48 19.15
N LEU A 211 -3.22 12.71 18.35
CA LEU A 211 -3.79 11.78 17.38
C LEU A 211 -4.12 10.40 17.96
N LEU A 212 -3.53 10.00 19.09
CA LEU A 212 -3.78 8.69 19.71
C LEU A 212 -5.27 8.50 20.03
N GLY A 213 -5.93 9.57 20.52
CA GLY A 213 -7.37 9.54 20.80
C GLY A 213 -8.24 9.32 19.56
N ILE A 214 -7.81 9.81 18.40
CA ILE A 214 -8.50 9.61 17.11
C ILE A 214 -8.30 8.18 16.61
N LEU A 215 -7.09 7.62 16.74
CA LEU A 215 -6.81 6.26 16.32
C LEU A 215 -7.58 5.22 17.15
N LEU A 216 -7.70 5.42 18.46
CA LEU A 216 -8.48 4.52 19.32
C LEU A 216 -9.99 4.53 19.00
N ALA A 217 -10.47 5.57 18.32
CA ALA A 217 -11.88 5.74 17.96
C ALA A 217 -12.20 5.33 16.51
N THR A 218 -11.23 4.87 15.71
CA THR A 218 -11.40 4.60 14.27
C THR A 218 -10.89 3.20 13.88
N SER A 219 -11.43 2.63 12.80
CA SER A 219 -10.97 1.36 12.19
C SER A 219 -9.69 1.50 11.36
N TRP A 220 -9.07 2.68 11.36
CA TRP A 220 -7.94 2.99 10.49
C TRP A 220 -6.66 2.23 10.81
N VAL A 221 -6.56 1.62 11.99
CA VAL A 221 -5.42 0.77 12.32
C VAL A 221 -5.56 -0.60 11.65
N SER A 222 -6.73 -1.22 11.71
CA SER A 222 -6.95 -2.52 11.08
C SER A 222 -6.84 -2.44 9.55
N GLU A 223 -7.48 -1.45 8.93
CA GLU A 223 -7.38 -1.21 7.48
C GLU A 223 -5.92 -0.97 7.03
N PHE A 224 -5.14 -0.26 7.85
CA PHE A 224 -3.74 -0.02 7.56
C PHE A 224 -2.91 -1.29 7.59
N VAL A 225 -3.17 -2.17 8.56
CA VAL A 225 -2.43 -3.42 8.76
C VAL A 225 -2.78 -4.44 7.68
N ASP A 226 -4.07 -4.60 7.36
CA ASP A 226 -4.56 -5.50 6.32
C ASP A 226 -3.93 -5.22 4.94
N ALA A 227 -3.58 -3.95 4.69
CA ALA A 227 -3.00 -3.51 3.44
C ALA A 227 -1.47 -3.70 3.35
N LEU A 228 -0.80 -4.25 4.36
CA LEU A 228 0.66 -4.36 4.40
C LEU A 228 1.18 -5.53 3.56
N ASP A 229 2.23 -5.25 2.80
CA ASP A 229 3.08 -6.22 2.14
C ASP A 229 4.54 -5.74 2.20
N THR A 230 5.48 -6.57 1.73
CA THR A 230 6.91 -6.25 1.81
C THR A 230 7.27 -4.90 1.14
N PRO A 231 6.81 -4.58 -0.08
CA PRO A 231 7.04 -3.25 -0.68
C PRO A 231 6.46 -2.10 0.15
N CYS A 232 5.24 -2.24 0.69
CA CYS A 232 4.62 -1.21 1.51
C CYS A 232 5.38 -1.01 2.83
N SER A 233 5.82 -2.10 3.48
CA SER A 233 6.65 -2.02 4.69
C SER A 233 7.97 -1.29 4.43
N VAL A 234 8.65 -1.56 3.31
CA VAL A 234 9.88 -0.84 2.93
C VAL A 234 9.59 0.64 2.72
N ALA A 235 8.50 0.98 2.02
CA ALA A 235 8.09 2.37 1.82
C ALA A 235 7.80 3.08 3.15
N ILE A 236 7.12 2.41 4.09
CA ILE A 236 6.83 2.93 5.43
C ILE A 236 8.14 3.25 6.17
N ILE A 237 9.11 2.32 6.15
CA ILE A 237 10.41 2.50 6.81
C ILE A 237 11.15 3.71 6.23
N LEU A 238 11.22 3.81 4.90
CA LEU A 238 11.83 4.95 4.20
C LEU A 238 11.10 6.26 4.53
N SER A 239 9.76 6.23 4.64
CA SER A 239 8.96 7.41 4.99
C SER A 239 9.20 7.85 6.44
N CYS A 240 9.37 6.93 7.38
CA CYS A 240 9.67 7.23 8.78
C CYS A 240 11.07 7.82 8.94
N ALA A 241 12.06 7.25 8.26
CA ALA A 241 13.42 7.80 8.23
C ALA A 241 13.43 9.21 7.63
N ALA A 242 12.76 9.41 6.49
CA ALA A 242 12.62 10.71 5.86
C ALA A 242 11.86 11.72 6.74
N GLY A 243 10.80 11.31 7.44
CA GLY A 243 10.04 12.14 8.39
C GLY A 243 10.88 12.63 9.56
N PHE A 244 11.74 11.76 10.11
CA PHE A 244 12.73 12.15 11.12
C PHE A 244 13.71 13.21 10.57
N PHE A 245 14.34 12.95 9.42
CA PHE A 245 15.28 13.90 8.83
C PHE A 245 14.62 15.24 8.47
N MET A 246 13.37 15.23 8.02
CA MET A 246 12.59 16.45 7.78
C MET A 246 12.39 17.25 9.09
N SER A 247 12.04 16.57 10.18
CA SER A 247 11.82 17.20 11.50
C SER A 247 13.11 17.74 12.12
N PHE A 248 14.24 17.05 11.92
CA PHE A 248 15.53 17.41 12.50
C PHE A 248 16.29 18.48 11.70
N LEU A 249 16.32 18.37 10.36
CA LEU A 249 17.09 19.28 9.50
C LEU A 249 16.36 20.61 9.26
N ALA A 250 15.02 20.64 9.30
CA ALA A 250 14.26 21.86 9.04
C ALA A 250 14.57 23.02 10.02
N PRO A 251 14.62 22.82 11.35
CA PRO A 251 15.01 23.88 12.29
C PRO A 251 16.45 24.39 12.06
N ILE A 252 17.39 23.50 11.72
CA ILE A 252 18.79 23.85 11.43
C ILE A 252 18.84 24.77 10.21
N LEU A 253 18.17 24.39 9.12
CA LEU A 253 18.08 25.21 7.93
C LEU A 253 17.40 26.54 8.22
N GLN A 254 16.25 26.54 8.90
CA GLN A 254 15.50 27.75 9.23
C GLN A 254 16.27 28.76 10.09
N ARG A 255 17.20 28.31 10.97
CA ARG A 255 18.07 29.25 11.70
C ARG A 255 19.04 29.98 10.77
N SER A 256 19.45 29.35 9.68
CA SER A 256 20.48 29.86 8.76
C SER A 256 19.97 30.58 7.52
N MET A 257 18.72 30.36 7.12
CA MET A 257 18.11 30.97 5.94
C MET A 257 16.83 31.73 6.30
N SER A 258 16.39 32.63 5.42
CA SER A 258 15.09 33.29 5.59
C SER A 258 13.93 32.31 5.39
N ALA A 259 12.75 32.64 5.90
CA ALA A 259 11.55 31.82 5.72
C ALA A 259 11.22 31.65 4.24
N THR A 260 11.33 32.70 3.44
CA THR A 260 11.11 32.69 1.99
C THR A 260 12.11 31.79 1.27
N THR A 261 13.41 31.87 1.59
CA THR A 261 14.44 30.99 0.98
C THR A 261 14.18 29.52 1.31
N PHE A 262 13.73 29.22 2.53
CA PHE A 262 13.34 27.86 2.90
C PHE A 262 12.13 27.35 2.09
N VAL A 263 11.14 28.21 1.84
CA VAL A 263 9.97 27.88 0.99
C VAL A 263 10.41 27.55 -0.43
N VAL A 264 11.29 28.35 -1.01
CA VAL A 264 11.83 28.14 -2.36
C VAL A 264 12.62 26.84 -2.44
N LEU A 265 13.46 26.54 -1.43
CA LEU A 265 14.16 25.26 -1.33
C LEU A 265 13.16 24.10 -1.37
N GLY A 266 12.02 24.24 -0.69
CA GLY A 266 10.90 23.31 -0.76
C GLY A 266 10.38 23.10 -2.19
N CYS A 267 10.12 24.19 -2.93
CA CYS A 267 9.65 24.12 -4.33
C CYS A 267 10.63 23.35 -5.24
N VAL A 268 11.95 23.50 -5.04
CA VAL A 268 12.96 22.76 -5.82
C VAL A 268 12.83 21.25 -5.61
N SER A 269 12.62 20.78 -4.37
CA SER A 269 12.40 19.34 -4.10
C SER A 269 11.16 18.80 -4.81
N LYS A 270 10.14 19.64 -5.03
CA LYS A 270 8.88 19.24 -5.65
C LYS A 270 8.99 19.02 -7.15
N LEU A 271 9.99 19.58 -7.84
CA LEU A 271 10.25 19.29 -9.25
C LEU A 271 10.56 17.79 -9.46
N LEU A 272 11.38 17.20 -8.59
CA LEU A 272 11.73 15.78 -8.68
C LEU A 272 10.52 14.87 -8.38
N VAL A 273 9.67 15.26 -7.43
CA VAL A 273 8.43 14.54 -7.10
C VAL A 273 7.44 14.59 -8.26
N ALA A 274 7.31 15.74 -8.90
CA ALA A 274 6.46 15.94 -10.07
C ALA A 274 6.93 15.09 -11.26
N LEU A 275 8.24 15.12 -11.56
CA LEU A 275 8.82 14.28 -12.61
C LEU A 275 8.59 12.79 -12.35
N TRP A 276 8.75 12.35 -11.10
CA TRP A 276 8.42 10.98 -10.69
C TRP A 276 6.95 10.64 -10.96
N GLY A 277 6.01 11.52 -10.56
CA GLY A 277 4.58 11.33 -10.80
C GLY A 277 4.24 11.21 -12.30
N ILE A 278 4.89 12.00 -13.15
CA ILE A 278 4.67 11.94 -14.60
C ILE A 278 5.23 10.65 -15.21
N VAL A 279 6.50 10.32 -14.91
CA VAL A 279 7.19 9.20 -15.55
C VAL A 279 6.67 7.86 -15.05
N TYR A 280 6.39 7.75 -13.75
CA TYR A 280 6.09 6.48 -13.10
C TYR A 280 4.60 6.27 -12.80
N ASN A 281 3.89 7.32 -12.34
CA ASN A 281 2.44 7.20 -12.06
C ASN A 281 1.58 7.54 -13.28
N HIS A 282 2.17 8.00 -14.39
CA HIS A 282 1.46 8.48 -15.57
C HIS A 282 0.42 9.58 -15.23
N ASP A 283 0.74 10.44 -14.26
CA ASP A 283 -0.18 11.44 -13.69
C ASP A 283 -0.59 12.55 -14.71
N SER A 284 0.17 12.75 -15.79
CA SER A 284 -0.13 13.74 -16.83
C SER A 284 -0.55 13.07 -18.14
N ARG A 285 -1.71 13.44 -18.68
CA ARG A 285 -2.29 12.84 -19.89
C ARG A 285 -1.97 13.61 -21.17
N ASP A 286 -1.55 14.88 -21.05
CA ASP A 286 -1.36 15.79 -22.17
C ASP A 286 -0.14 16.72 -21.98
N ALA A 287 0.49 17.12 -23.09
CA ALA A 287 1.69 17.96 -23.07
C ALA A 287 1.45 19.36 -22.49
N PHE A 288 0.22 19.88 -22.58
CA PHE A 288 -0.13 21.22 -22.12
C PHE A 288 -0.08 21.32 -20.59
N SER A 289 -0.61 20.31 -19.88
CA SER A 289 -0.48 20.19 -18.43
C SER A 289 0.99 20.13 -17.97
N VAL A 290 1.82 19.35 -18.66
CA VAL A 290 3.26 19.22 -18.33
C VAL A 290 3.97 20.58 -18.45
N VAL A 291 3.73 21.31 -19.54
CA VAL A 291 4.29 22.66 -19.72
C VAL A 291 3.83 23.61 -18.61
N GLY A 292 2.54 23.58 -18.24
CA GLY A 292 2.00 24.38 -17.15
C GLY A 292 2.71 24.12 -15.81
N MET A 293 2.99 22.87 -15.50
CA MET A 293 3.72 22.49 -14.29
C MET A 293 5.15 23.07 -14.27
N PHE A 294 5.89 22.96 -15.37
CA PHE A 294 7.25 23.53 -15.47
C PHE A 294 7.24 25.06 -15.35
N ILE A 295 6.30 25.74 -16.01
CA ILE A 295 6.14 27.20 -15.89
C ILE A 295 5.89 27.59 -14.44
N SER A 296 5.02 26.87 -13.74
CA SER A 296 4.70 27.15 -12.33
C SER A 296 5.94 27.00 -11.43
N VAL A 297 6.73 25.93 -11.61
CA VAL A 297 7.96 25.71 -10.83
C VAL A 297 9.04 26.75 -11.17
N LEU A 298 9.21 27.11 -12.44
CA LEU A 298 10.13 28.17 -12.86
C LEU A 298 9.72 29.52 -12.24
N GLY A 299 8.41 29.80 -12.14
CA GLY A 299 7.89 30.98 -11.47
C GLY A 299 8.33 31.09 -10.00
N CYS A 300 8.36 29.98 -9.26
CA CYS A 300 8.92 29.94 -7.91
C CYS A 300 10.41 30.29 -7.86
N GLY A 301 11.18 29.81 -8.85
CA GLY A 301 12.61 30.14 -8.98
C GLY A 301 12.83 31.63 -9.28
N VAL A 302 12.09 32.17 -10.25
CA VAL A 302 12.12 33.60 -10.61
C VAL A 302 11.75 34.49 -9.42
N TYR A 303 10.71 34.12 -8.67
CA TYR A 303 10.32 34.81 -7.44
C TYR A 303 11.44 34.83 -6.39
N ALA A 304 12.30 33.81 -6.36
CA ALA A 304 13.40 33.68 -5.40
C ALA A 304 14.69 34.43 -5.78
N LEU A 305 14.91 34.68 -7.08
CA LEU A 305 16.13 35.32 -7.59
C LEU A 305 16.31 36.75 -7.07
N GLU A 306 15.21 37.40 -6.69
CA GLU A 306 15.26 38.69 -6.03
C GLU A 306 15.57 38.50 -4.55
N GLY A 307 16.86 38.23 -4.29
CA GLY A 307 17.41 37.98 -2.97
C GLY A 307 16.81 38.92 -1.93
N GLN A 308 16.20 38.34 -0.90
CA GLN A 308 15.51 39.13 0.11
C GLN A 308 16.48 39.85 1.04
N VAL A 309 16.07 41.05 1.47
CA VAL A 309 16.63 41.73 2.64
C VAL A 309 16.60 40.74 3.81
N PRO A 310 17.71 40.48 4.50
CA PRO A 310 17.71 39.59 5.65
C PRO A 310 16.65 40.06 6.64
N SER A 311 15.70 39.18 6.98
CA SER A 311 14.68 39.47 7.99
C SER A 311 15.37 39.98 9.27
N PRO A 312 14.83 40.99 9.97
CA PRO A 312 15.40 41.48 11.24
C PRO A 312 15.52 40.37 12.31
N TYR A 313 14.80 39.26 12.14
CA TYR A 313 14.87 38.06 12.97
C TYR A 313 15.95 37.05 12.53
N THR A 314 16.68 37.33 11.45
CA THR A 314 17.83 36.53 11.03
C THR A 314 19.02 36.88 11.93
N GLN A 315 19.03 36.34 13.14
CA GLN A 315 20.22 36.42 13.97
C GLN A 315 21.35 35.63 13.31
N VAL A 316 22.54 36.21 13.25
CA VAL A 316 23.75 35.49 12.85
C VAL A 316 23.99 34.44 13.93
N ALA A 317 23.73 33.17 13.60
CA ALA A 317 23.96 32.05 14.52
C ALA A 317 25.39 32.14 15.09
N SER A 318 25.52 32.00 16.41
CA SER A 318 26.81 32.09 17.09
C SER A 318 27.71 30.92 16.70
N VAL A 319 29.02 31.07 16.87
CA VAL A 319 29.98 29.97 16.66
C VAL A 319 29.65 28.76 17.56
N GLN A 320 29.05 28.99 18.74
CA GLN A 320 28.58 27.93 19.64
C GLN A 320 27.38 27.17 19.08
N ASP A 321 26.40 27.86 18.48
CA ASP A 321 25.24 27.22 17.83
C ASP A 321 25.67 26.27 16.72
N PHE A 322 26.69 26.68 15.93
CA PHE A 322 27.25 25.83 14.88
C PHE A 322 27.98 24.60 15.41
N LYS A 323 28.78 24.76 16.47
CA LYS A 323 29.47 23.61 17.09
C LYS A 323 28.47 22.63 17.67
N GLN A 324 27.42 23.13 18.33
CA GLN A 324 26.36 22.32 18.90
C GLN A 324 25.59 21.55 17.81
N ALA A 325 25.20 22.21 16.72
CA ALA A 325 24.54 21.56 15.58
C ALA A 325 25.42 20.48 14.93
N CYS A 326 26.73 20.73 14.82
CA CYS A 326 27.71 19.79 14.25
C CYS A 326 27.87 18.53 15.13
N LEU A 327 27.87 18.69 16.47
CA LEU A 327 27.91 17.60 17.45
C LEU A 327 26.60 16.80 17.44
N GLU A 328 25.46 17.48 17.49
CA GLU A 328 24.13 16.87 17.39
C GLU A 328 24.01 16.06 16.10
N SER A 329 24.43 16.62 14.95
CA SER A 329 24.36 15.95 13.65
C SER A 329 25.16 14.65 13.63
N ARG A 330 26.40 14.66 14.15
CA ARG A 330 27.24 13.44 14.19
C ARG A 330 26.68 12.36 15.11
N ALA A 331 26.13 12.77 16.26
CA ALA A 331 25.50 11.85 17.19
C ALA A 331 24.23 11.25 16.59
N VAL A 332 23.36 12.11 16.04
CA VAL A 332 22.13 11.73 15.35
C VAL A 332 22.42 10.81 14.17
N LEU A 333 23.42 11.07 13.33
CA LEU A 333 23.77 10.19 12.21
C LEU A 333 24.17 8.77 12.67
N ARG A 334 24.87 8.65 13.80
CA ARG A 334 25.25 7.34 14.36
C ARG A 334 24.06 6.62 15.01
N THR A 335 23.22 7.34 15.74
CA THR A 335 22.07 6.76 16.46
C THR A 335 20.86 6.54 15.56
N SER A 336 20.61 7.40 14.56
CA SER A 336 19.51 7.25 13.61
C SER A 336 19.66 6.01 12.76
N ALA A 337 20.88 5.59 12.38
CA ALA A 337 21.08 4.27 11.77
C ALA A 337 20.56 3.15 12.69
N CYS A 338 21.01 3.09 13.95
CA CYS A 338 20.56 2.09 14.91
C CYS A 338 19.08 2.20 15.32
N ALA A 339 18.54 3.42 15.41
CA ALA A 339 17.17 3.69 15.83
C ALA A 339 16.16 3.51 14.70
N ILE A 340 16.54 3.76 13.44
CA ILE A 340 15.76 3.34 12.27
C ILE A 340 15.71 1.81 12.24
N PHE A 341 16.84 1.11 12.45
CA PHE A 341 16.85 -0.35 12.60
C PHE A 341 16.00 -0.84 13.80
N ALA A 342 15.99 -0.14 14.93
CA ALA A 342 15.17 -0.49 16.10
C ALA A 342 13.68 -0.21 15.85
N CYS A 343 13.30 0.90 15.21
CA CYS A 343 11.93 1.15 14.79
C CYS A 343 11.46 0.14 13.75
N VAL A 344 12.34 -0.30 12.84
CA VAL A 344 12.09 -1.42 11.92
C VAL A 344 11.83 -2.70 12.71
N ALA A 345 12.66 -3.02 13.69
CA ALA A 345 12.47 -4.22 14.52
C ALA A 345 11.18 -4.16 15.37
N VAL A 346 10.82 -2.99 15.90
CA VAL A 346 9.60 -2.79 16.69
C VAL A 346 8.34 -2.81 15.80
N THR A 347 8.39 -2.21 14.61
CA THR A 347 7.26 -2.26 13.66
C THR A 347 7.09 -3.64 13.07
N MET A 348 8.17 -4.31 12.66
CA MET A 348 8.15 -5.72 12.23
C MET A 348 7.71 -6.64 13.38
N GLY A 349 8.14 -6.36 14.61
CA GLY A 349 7.75 -7.10 15.81
C GLY A 349 6.28 -6.91 16.19
N ALA A 350 5.76 -5.68 16.11
CA ALA A 350 4.34 -5.38 16.31
C ALA A 350 3.46 -5.96 15.20
N LEU A 351 3.95 -5.96 13.94
CA LEU A 351 3.33 -6.64 12.82
C LEU A 351 3.32 -8.16 12.97
N TRP A 352 4.42 -8.72 13.48
CA TRP A 352 4.52 -10.15 13.77
C TRP A 352 3.63 -10.54 14.95
N LEU A 353 3.53 -9.69 15.99
CA LEU A 353 2.62 -9.87 17.11
C LEU A 353 1.15 -9.71 16.68
N HIS A 354 0.84 -8.75 15.80
CA HIS A 354 -0.50 -8.55 15.26
C HIS A 354 -0.90 -9.69 14.33
N HIS A 355 -0.05 -10.11 13.39
CA HIS A 355 -0.31 -11.30 12.58
C HIS A 355 -0.36 -12.58 13.44
N GLY A 356 0.39 -12.65 14.54
CA GLY A 356 0.30 -13.72 15.52
C GLY A 356 -1.00 -13.70 16.34
N ILE A 357 -1.55 -12.52 16.63
CA ILE A 357 -2.81 -12.32 17.39
C ILE A 357 -4.04 -12.39 16.46
N GLU A 358 -3.95 -11.97 15.21
CA GLU A 358 -4.97 -12.20 14.16
C GLU A 358 -5.00 -13.66 13.71
N ALA A 359 -3.87 -14.36 13.75
CA ALA A 359 -3.87 -15.83 13.64
C ALA A 359 -4.64 -16.49 14.80
N LEU A 360 -4.86 -15.77 15.91
CA LEU A 360 -5.69 -16.19 17.05
C LEU A 360 -7.15 -15.68 16.97
N PHE A 361 -7.45 -14.68 16.15
CA PHE A 361 -8.79 -14.11 15.93
C PHE A 361 -8.99 -13.78 14.46
N ILE A 362 -9.44 -14.77 13.70
CA ILE A 362 -9.65 -14.69 12.25
C ILE A 362 -10.63 -13.56 11.91
N GLY A 363 -10.12 -12.50 11.27
CA GLY A 363 -10.89 -11.42 10.66
C GLY A 363 -11.60 -11.87 9.39
N VAL A 364 -12.92 -11.75 9.37
CA VAL A 364 -13.77 -11.91 8.19
C VAL A 364 -14.89 -10.87 8.25
N SER A 365 -15.04 -10.03 7.22
CA SER A 365 -16.17 -9.11 7.13
C SER A 365 -17.47 -9.87 6.81
N PRO A 366 -18.62 -9.57 7.46
CA PRO A 366 -19.86 -10.36 7.36
C PRO A 366 -20.64 -10.28 6.03
N ALA A 367 -20.27 -9.40 5.09
CA ALA A 367 -21.19 -9.01 4.01
C ALA A 367 -21.32 -9.99 2.82
N GLU A 368 -20.42 -10.97 2.67
CA GLU A 368 -20.48 -11.98 1.58
C GLU A 368 -21.00 -13.36 2.05
N TRP A 369 -21.53 -13.45 3.29
CA TRP A 369 -21.77 -14.72 3.97
C TRP A 369 -23.25 -15.02 4.18
N ASN A 370 -23.79 -15.96 3.40
CA ASN A 370 -25.11 -16.57 3.66
C ASN A 370 -25.02 -17.74 4.66
N ALA A 371 -24.05 -17.73 5.58
CA ALA A 371 -23.75 -18.88 6.44
C ALA A 371 -24.73 -19.09 7.61
N ASN A 372 -25.69 -18.17 7.83
CA ASN A 372 -26.47 -18.12 9.07
C ASN A 372 -27.99 -18.22 8.92
N GLU A 373 -28.54 -18.73 7.81
CA GLU A 373 -29.94 -19.15 7.85
C GLU A 373 -30.06 -20.54 8.51
N PRO A 374 -30.70 -20.66 9.69
CA PRO A 374 -30.88 -21.94 10.34
C PRO A 374 -31.80 -22.81 9.51
N CYS A 375 -31.25 -23.92 9.04
CA CYS A 375 -32.02 -24.95 8.39
C CYS A 375 -33.05 -25.54 9.36
N THR A 376 -34.31 -25.59 8.96
CA THR A 376 -35.30 -26.37 9.69
C THR A 376 -34.88 -27.85 9.65
N ALA A 377 -34.90 -28.50 10.82
CA ALA A 377 -34.25 -29.79 11.10
C ALA A 377 -34.77 -31.03 10.33
N ASN A 378 -35.49 -30.82 9.22
CA ASN A 378 -36.17 -31.89 8.47
C ASN A 378 -35.80 -31.93 6.97
N ALA A 379 -34.72 -31.25 6.55
CA ALA A 379 -34.28 -31.29 5.16
C ALA A 379 -33.60 -32.63 4.81
N SER A 380 -34.17 -33.36 3.84
CA SER A 380 -33.53 -34.54 3.26
C SER A 380 -32.20 -34.14 2.59
N ARG A 381 -31.16 -34.94 2.83
CA ARG A 381 -29.82 -34.70 2.28
C ARG A 381 -29.85 -34.67 0.76
N ARG A 382 -29.39 -33.56 0.17
CA ARG A 382 -29.41 -33.34 -1.29
C ARG A 382 -28.13 -33.76 -2.01
N VAL A 383 -26.99 -33.74 -1.31
CA VAL A 383 -25.67 -34.09 -1.85
C VAL A 383 -25.39 -35.59 -1.64
N PRO A 384 -25.19 -36.39 -2.69
CA PRO A 384 -24.84 -37.80 -2.59
C PRO A 384 -23.56 -38.08 -1.77
N ARG A 385 -23.47 -39.25 -1.13
CA ARG A 385 -22.27 -39.69 -0.41
C ARG A 385 -21.26 -40.37 -1.34
N ILE A 386 -20.80 -39.60 -2.32
CA ILE A 386 -19.79 -40.02 -3.29
C ILE A 386 -18.66 -39.00 -3.21
N VAL A 387 -17.42 -39.46 -3.09
CA VAL A 387 -16.23 -38.60 -3.19
C VAL A 387 -15.54 -38.87 -4.52
N HIS A 388 -15.42 -37.85 -5.35
CA HIS A 388 -14.71 -37.84 -6.60
C HIS A 388 -13.30 -37.31 -6.40
N ALA A 389 -12.31 -38.02 -6.94
CA ALA A 389 -10.93 -37.58 -6.94
C ALA A 389 -10.23 -38.06 -8.22
N THR A 390 -9.20 -37.32 -8.65
CA THR A 390 -8.43 -37.66 -9.85
C THR A 390 -6.95 -37.81 -9.54
N GLY A 391 -6.25 -38.61 -10.34
CA GLY A 391 -4.79 -38.62 -10.34
C GLY A 391 -4.21 -39.41 -11.50
N LYS A 392 -2.90 -39.63 -11.47
CA LYS A 392 -2.18 -40.29 -12.58
C LYS A 392 -2.12 -41.81 -12.45
N SER A 393 -2.23 -42.34 -11.25
CA SER A 393 -2.15 -43.77 -10.96
C SER A 393 -3.51 -44.45 -11.18
N ASP A 394 -3.50 -45.77 -11.34
CA ASP A 394 -4.73 -46.56 -11.42
C ASP A 394 -5.39 -46.75 -10.05
N SER A 395 -4.62 -46.65 -8.97
CA SER A 395 -5.09 -46.73 -7.59
C SER A 395 -5.02 -45.38 -6.87
N PRO A 396 -5.95 -45.09 -5.94
CA PRO A 396 -5.90 -43.90 -5.10
C PRO A 396 -4.73 -43.96 -4.09
N PRO A 397 -4.18 -42.80 -3.68
CA PRO A 397 -3.20 -42.76 -2.59
C PRO A 397 -3.81 -43.25 -1.27
N ASP A 398 -3.03 -43.99 -0.46
CA ASP A 398 -3.47 -44.51 0.85
C ASP A 398 -4.01 -43.41 1.78
N VAL A 399 -3.39 -42.23 1.74
CA VAL A 399 -3.79 -41.08 2.55
C VAL A 399 -5.20 -40.61 2.19
N LEU A 400 -5.56 -40.63 0.91
CA LEU A 400 -6.92 -40.31 0.45
C LEU A 400 -7.90 -41.38 0.90
N VAL A 401 -7.57 -42.67 0.70
CA VAL A 401 -8.48 -43.77 1.09
C VAL A 401 -8.81 -43.74 2.58
N ARG A 402 -7.80 -43.48 3.42
CA ARG A 402 -7.97 -43.41 4.88
C ARG A 402 -8.71 -42.17 5.36
N SER A 403 -8.74 -41.10 4.56
CA SER A 403 -9.38 -39.84 4.94
C SER A 403 -10.86 -39.77 4.56
N ILE A 404 -11.34 -40.70 3.73
CA ILE A 404 -12.76 -40.77 3.36
C ILE A 404 -13.55 -41.57 4.42
N PRO A 405 -14.63 -41.00 4.98
CA PRO A 405 -15.50 -41.73 5.90
C PRO A 405 -16.13 -42.98 5.25
N PRO A 406 -16.36 -44.06 6.00
CA PRO A 406 -16.81 -45.35 5.46
C PRO A 406 -18.20 -45.29 4.81
N GLU A 407 -19.04 -44.32 5.18
CA GLU A 407 -20.35 -44.11 4.57
C GLU A 407 -20.30 -43.37 3.23
N TYR A 408 -19.13 -42.91 2.79
CA TYR A 408 -18.89 -42.36 1.47
C TYR A 408 -18.23 -43.38 0.54
N THR A 409 -18.69 -43.41 -0.70
CA THR A 409 -18.04 -44.19 -1.76
C THR A 409 -16.98 -43.34 -2.45
N LEU A 410 -15.71 -43.77 -2.41
CA LEU A 410 -14.63 -43.12 -3.15
C LEU A 410 -14.66 -43.56 -4.62
N HIS A 411 -14.90 -42.62 -5.53
CA HIS A 411 -14.76 -42.77 -6.97
C HIS A 411 -13.49 -42.05 -7.44
N TYR A 412 -12.39 -42.81 -7.50
CA TYR A 412 -11.10 -42.33 -7.97
C TYR A 412 -10.88 -42.70 -9.44
N VAL A 413 -10.40 -41.76 -10.26
CA VAL A 413 -10.15 -42.01 -11.69
C VAL A 413 -8.78 -41.51 -12.15
N ASN A 414 -8.22 -42.22 -13.12
CA ASN A 414 -7.11 -41.76 -13.95
C ASN A 414 -7.63 -41.04 -15.22
N ASP A 415 -6.75 -40.52 -16.07
CA ASP A 415 -7.13 -39.82 -17.31
C ASP A 415 -8.02 -40.66 -18.24
N SER A 416 -7.71 -41.96 -18.41
CA SER A 416 -8.48 -42.85 -19.28
C SER A 416 -9.91 -43.09 -18.78
N SER A 417 -10.06 -43.32 -17.47
CA SER A 417 -11.34 -43.51 -16.81
C SER A 417 -12.12 -42.20 -16.72
N ALA A 418 -11.46 -41.05 -16.51
CA ALA A 418 -12.07 -39.73 -16.54
C ALA A 418 -12.65 -39.41 -17.92
N ARG A 419 -11.90 -39.68 -19.00
CA ARG A 419 -12.36 -39.54 -20.38
C ARG A 419 -13.58 -40.41 -20.67
N ALA A 420 -13.52 -41.70 -20.28
CA ALA A 420 -14.64 -42.62 -20.45
C ALA A 420 -15.89 -42.17 -19.68
N PHE A 421 -15.69 -41.62 -18.47
CA PHE A 421 -16.76 -41.05 -17.67
C PHE A 421 -17.42 -39.86 -18.36
N LEU A 422 -16.63 -38.91 -18.90
CA LEU A 422 -17.12 -37.75 -19.64
C LEU A 422 -17.99 -38.15 -20.84
N SER A 423 -17.53 -39.09 -21.68
CA SER A 423 -18.31 -39.56 -22.84
C SER A 423 -19.62 -40.22 -22.41
N ARG A 424 -19.60 -41.05 -21.35
CA ARG A 424 -20.79 -41.75 -20.87
C ARG A 424 -21.81 -40.84 -20.18
N HIS A 425 -21.37 -39.83 -19.43
CA HIS A 425 -22.22 -39.10 -18.51
C HIS A 425 -22.49 -37.64 -18.90
N CYS A 426 -21.58 -36.99 -19.61
CA CYS A 426 -21.69 -35.58 -19.97
C CYS A 426 -21.87 -35.39 -21.49
N GLY A 427 -21.27 -36.26 -22.31
CA GLY A 427 -21.41 -36.28 -23.77
C GLY A 427 -20.07 -36.21 -24.50
N ASP A 428 -20.08 -36.60 -25.78
CA ASP A 428 -18.85 -36.79 -26.56
C ASP A 428 -18.08 -35.49 -26.83
N ASP A 429 -18.77 -34.35 -26.93
CA ASP A 429 -18.11 -33.04 -27.07
C ASP A 429 -17.21 -32.73 -25.87
N TYR A 430 -17.62 -33.10 -24.64
CA TYR A 430 -16.81 -32.91 -23.45
C TYR A 430 -15.63 -33.89 -23.40
N ALA A 431 -15.82 -35.13 -23.85
CA ALA A 431 -14.73 -36.11 -23.94
C ALA A 431 -13.67 -35.69 -24.97
N LYS A 432 -14.09 -35.18 -26.13
CA LYS A 432 -13.17 -34.62 -27.13
C LYS A 432 -12.48 -33.34 -26.60
N ALA A 433 -13.19 -32.46 -25.90
CA ALA A 433 -12.58 -31.29 -25.26
C ALA A 433 -11.51 -31.69 -24.23
N PHE A 434 -11.74 -32.77 -23.48
CA PHE A 434 -10.77 -33.35 -22.57
C PHE A 434 -9.51 -33.85 -23.29
N ASP A 435 -9.68 -34.53 -24.43
CA ASP A 435 -8.56 -34.99 -25.26
C ASP A 435 -7.72 -33.80 -25.77
N CYS A 436 -8.37 -32.68 -26.10
CA CYS A 436 -7.71 -31.46 -26.57
C CYS A 436 -6.91 -30.71 -25.50
N LEU A 437 -7.18 -30.89 -24.21
CA LEU A 437 -6.45 -30.23 -23.13
C LEU A 437 -5.14 -30.98 -22.86
N ILE A 438 -4.00 -30.31 -22.96
CA ILE A 438 -2.68 -30.92 -22.68
C ILE A 438 -2.41 -30.99 -21.16
N PRO A 439 -2.62 -29.92 -20.37
CA PRO A 439 -2.28 -29.98 -18.96
C PRO A 439 -3.24 -30.89 -18.16
N GLY A 440 -2.68 -31.80 -17.38
CA GLY A 440 -3.47 -32.71 -16.53
C GLY A 440 -4.36 -31.98 -15.51
N ALA A 441 -3.96 -30.79 -15.04
CA ALA A 441 -4.80 -29.96 -14.17
C ALA A 441 -6.06 -29.48 -14.90
N PHE A 442 -5.96 -29.10 -16.18
CA PHE A 442 -7.11 -28.64 -16.97
C PHE A 442 -8.07 -29.79 -17.30
N ARG A 443 -7.52 -30.98 -17.54
CA ARG A 443 -8.31 -32.22 -17.64
C ARG A 443 -9.07 -32.53 -16.35
N ALA A 444 -8.40 -32.41 -15.20
CA ALA A 444 -9.04 -32.59 -13.89
C ALA A 444 -10.13 -31.55 -13.62
N ASP A 445 -9.94 -30.30 -14.06
CA ASP A 445 -10.96 -29.24 -13.98
C ASP A 445 -12.23 -29.60 -14.76
N LEU A 446 -12.11 -30.18 -15.95
CA LEU A 446 -13.28 -30.61 -16.72
C LEU A 446 -13.97 -31.84 -16.11
N TYR A 447 -13.19 -32.83 -15.67
CA TYR A 447 -13.74 -34.01 -15.02
C TYR A 447 -14.50 -33.64 -13.74
N ARG A 448 -13.92 -32.81 -12.86
CA ARG A 448 -14.51 -32.52 -11.55
C ARG A 448 -15.88 -31.86 -11.66
N VAL A 449 -16.06 -30.94 -12.60
CA VAL A 449 -17.35 -30.28 -12.82
C VAL A 449 -18.35 -31.22 -13.51
N CYS A 450 -17.90 -32.10 -14.42
CA CYS A 450 -18.75 -33.13 -15.01
C CYS A 450 -19.24 -34.15 -13.99
N ALA A 451 -18.36 -34.63 -13.10
CA ALA A 451 -18.74 -35.56 -12.04
C ALA A 451 -19.81 -34.95 -11.13
N LEU A 452 -19.58 -33.73 -10.64
CA LEU A 452 -20.56 -33.02 -9.80
C LEU A 452 -21.87 -32.72 -10.54
N TYR A 453 -21.81 -32.40 -11.84
CA TYR A 453 -23.03 -32.20 -12.63
C TYR A 453 -23.82 -33.49 -12.86
N ALA A 454 -23.14 -34.56 -13.28
CA ALA A 454 -23.80 -35.78 -13.72
C ALA A 454 -24.35 -36.63 -12.56
N VAL A 455 -23.55 -36.78 -11.50
CA VAL A 455 -23.86 -37.69 -10.38
C VAL A 455 -23.93 -37.00 -9.03
N GLY A 456 -23.48 -35.74 -8.92
CA GLY A 456 -23.41 -35.03 -7.64
C GLY A 456 -22.34 -35.62 -6.71
N GLY A 457 -22.35 -35.19 -5.46
CA GLY A 457 -21.43 -35.66 -4.43
C GLY A 457 -20.40 -34.61 -4.07
N VAL A 458 -19.21 -35.05 -3.67
CA VAL A 458 -18.10 -34.21 -3.22
C VAL A 458 -16.94 -34.42 -4.17
N TYR A 459 -16.37 -33.36 -4.69
CA TYR A 459 -15.06 -33.42 -5.32
C TYR A 459 -14.00 -32.94 -4.33
N MET A 460 -12.89 -33.67 -4.23
CA MET A 460 -11.76 -33.34 -3.38
C MET A 460 -10.45 -33.69 -4.08
N ASP A 461 -9.49 -32.77 -4.12
CA ASP A 461 -8.16 -33.07 -4.62
C ASP A 461 -7.49 -34.17 -3.77
N LYS A 462 -6.73 -35.06 -4.43
CA LYS A 462 -6.21 -36.31 -3.85
C LYS A 462 -5.24 -36.13 -2.68
N ASP A 463 -4.73 -34.92 -2.49
CA ASP A 463 -3.76 -34.50 -1.47
C ASP A 463 -4.42 -33.69 -0.35
N MET A 464 -5.76 -33.61 -0.31
CA MET A 464 -6.50 -32.99 0.78
C MET A 464 -6.94 -34.04 1.81
N VAL A 465 -6.81 -33.69 3.09
CA VAL A 465 -7.28 -34.52 4.20
C VAL A 465 -8.33 -33.72 4.99
N PRO A 466 -9.61 -34.15 5.04
CA PRO A 466 -10.60 -33.56 5.93
C PRO A 466 -10.18 -33.73 7.40
N LEU A 467 -10.24 -32.64 8.16
CA LEU A 467 -10.05 -32.63 9.61
C LEU A 467 -11.36 -32.86 10.37
N ASP A 468 -12.46 -32.46 9.74
CA ASP A 468 -13.82 -32.70 10.21
C ASP A 468 -14.54 -33.72 9.33
N HIS A 469 -15.63 -34.30 9.85
CA HIS A 469 -16.48 -35.18 9.06
C HIS A 469 -17.08 -34.46 7.84
N LEU A 470 -17.09 -35.06 6.64
CA LEU A 470 -17.58 -34.37 5.43
C LEU A 470 -19.01 -33.82 5.56
N ASP A 471 -19.87 -34.49 6.34
CA ASP A 471 -21.24 -34.04 6.63
C ASP A 471 -21.33 -32.77 7.47
N SER A 472 -20.33 -32.46 8.30
CA SER A 472 -20.30 -31.21 9.06
C SER A 472 -19.73 -30.06 8.22
N ILE A 473 -18.92 -30.37 7.20
CA ILE A 473 -18.29 -29.41 6.29
C ILE A 473 -19.29 -28.91 5.25
N ILE A 474 -20.07 -29.81 4.65
CA ILE A 474 -21.04 -29.53 3.60
C ILE A 474 -22.30 -28.90 4.21
N ASN A 475 -22.84 -27.84 3.59
CA ASN A 475 -24.10 -27.27 4.04
C ASN A 475 -25.28 -28.19 3.60
N PRO A 476 -26.05 -28.79 4.53
CA PRO A 476 -27.09 -29.76 4.16
C PRO A 476 -28.30 -29.14 3.45
N CYS A 477 -28.39 -27.81 3.39
CA CYS A 477 -29.59 -27.08 2.98
C CYS A 477 -29.46 -26.38 1.64
N HIS A 478 -28.24 -26.37 1.10
CA HIS A 478 -27.92 -25.81 -0.19
C HIS A 478 -27.64 -26.93 -1.17
N ASN A 479 -27.99 -26.71 -2.43
CA ASN A 479 -27.71 -27.66 -3.49
C ASN A 479 -26.21 -27.69 -3.82
N VAL A 480 -25.48 -26.61 -3.49
CA VAL A 480 -24.04 -26.50 -3.74
C VAL A 480 -23.32 -25.93 -2.52
N THR A 481 -22.15 -26.49 -2.20
CA THR A 481 -21.16 -25.91 -1.29
C THR A 481 -19.88 -25.62 -2.07
N LEU A 482 -19.47 -24.36 -2.07
CA LEU A 482 -18.24 -23.88 -2.71
C LEU A 482 -17.25 -23.35 -1.67
N THR A 483 -15.99 -23.34 -2.09
CA THR A 483 -14.89 -22.75 -1.33
C THR A 483 -14.52 -21.40 -1.91
N MET A 484 -14.34 -20.40 -1.06
CA MET A 484 -13.75 -19.12 -1.44
C MET A 484 -12.23 -19.28 -1.52
N ASP A 485 -11.66 -18.97 -2.69
CA ASP A 485 -10.22 -18.88 -2.88
C ASP A 485 -9.68 -17.66 -2.11
N ARG A 486 -8.38 -17.69 -1.80
CA ARG A 486 -7.68 -16.53 -1.27
C ARG A 486 -7.81 -15.34 -2.22
N THR A 487 -7.80 -14.15 -1.66
CA THR A 487 -7.73 -12.92 -2.47
C THR A 487 -6.46 -12.94 -3.31
N GLN A 488 -6.63 -12.99 -4.63
CA GLN A 488 -5.52 -12.90 -5.57
C GLN A 488 -5.40 -11.46 -6.06
N TYR A 489 -4.16 -11.03 -6.28
CA TYR A 489 -3.85 -9.67 -6.71
C TYR A 489 -3.21 -9.71 -8.09
N ALA A 490 -3.76 -8.94 -9.03
CA ALA A 490 -3.20 -8.73 -10.37
C ALA A 490 -2.58 -7.33 -10.47
N TYR A 491 -1.79 -7.12 -11.54
CA TYR A 491 -1.17 -5.83 -11.85
C TYR A 491 -0.37 -5.25 -10.68
N GLY A 492 0.44 -6.07 -10.02
CA GLY A 492 1.30 -5.63 -8.92
C GLY A 492 0.55 -5.17 -7.66
N GLY A 493 -0.68 -5.64 -7.42
CA GLY A 493 -1.45 -5.33 -6.20
C GLY A 493 -2.64 -4.40 -6.40
N LEU A 494 -2.84 -3.85 -7.61
CA LEU A 494 -3.86 -2.82 -7.89
C LEU A 494 -5.28 -3.36 -8.00
N VAL A 495 -5.45 -4.63 -8.37
CA VAL A 495 -6.75 -5.28 -8.52
C VAL A 495 -6.78 -6.54 -7.69
N SER A 496 -7.62 -6.57 -6.67
CA SER A 496 -7.93 -7.77 -5.89
C SER A 496 -9.17 -8.44 -6.48
N PHE A 497 -9.08 -9.75 -6.72
CA PHE A 497 -10.21 -10.56 -7.14
C PHE A 497 -10.25 -11.81 -6.27
N ARG A 498 -11.41 -12.07 -5.67
CA ARG A 498 -11.70 -13.34 -5.02
C ARG A 498 -12.44 -14.23 -6.00
N LYS A 499 -12.06 -15.50 -6.01
CA LYS A 499 -12.59 -16.51 -6.92
C LYS A 499 -13.15 -17.67 -6.11
N LYS A 500 -13.93 -18.53 -6.72
CA LYS A 500 -14.29 -19.81 -6.10
C LYS A 500 -13.19 -20.83 -6.37
N GLN A 501 -12.64 -21.38 -5.31
CA GLN A 501 -11.69 -22.47 -5.38
C GLN A 501 -12.42 -23.76 -5.77
N ILE A 502 -11.77 -24.57 -6.60
CA ILE A 502 -12.34 -25.80 -7.16
C ILE A 502 -11.64 -27.09 -6.68
N SER A 503 -10.72 -26.98 -5.71
CA SER A 503 -10.06 -28.15 -5.10
C SER A 503 -10.98 -28.93 -4.16
N PHE A 504 -11.97 -28.25 -3.56
CA PHE A 504 -13.06 -28.86 -2.82
C PHE A 504 -14.39 -28.20 -3.17
N MET A 505 -15.36 -29.03 -3.59
CA MET A 505 -16.72 -28.61 -3.93
C MET A 505 -17.69 -29.75 -3.61
N ALA A 506 -18.92 -29.42 -3.23
CA ALA A 506 -19.97 -30.41 -3.04
C ALA A 506 -21.27 -29.96 -3.72
N ALA A 507 -22.00 -30.89 -4.33
CA ALA A 507 -23.20 -30.55 -5.07
C ALA A 507 -24.23 -31.68 -5.18
N ALA A 508 -25.50 -31.28 -5.23
CA ALA A 508 -26.56 -32.09 -5.80
C ALA A 508 -26.37 -32.14 -7.34
N PRO A 509 -26.77 -33.25 -8.00
CA PRO A 509 -26.62 -33.38 -9.44
C PRO A 509 -27.44 -32.33 -10.21
N ARG A 510 -27.03 -32.06 -11.44
CA ARG A 510 -27.69 -31.19 -12.44
C ARG A 510 -27.76 -29.69 -12.12
N HIS A 511 -26.96 -29.20 -11.17
CA HIS A 511 -26.92 -27.78 -10.87
C HIS A 511 -26.32 -26.96 -12.04
N ALA A 512 -26.97 -25.83 -12.36
CA ALA A 512 -26.64 -25.00 -13.54
C ALA A 512 -25.21 -24.46 -13.55
N ILE A 513 -24.63 -24.17 -12.37
CA ILE A 513 -23.25 -23.68 -12.23
C ILE A 513 -22.22 -24.59 -12.91
N PHE A 514 -22.37 -25.91 -12.78
CA PHE A 514 -21.42 -26.86 -13.36
C PHE A 514 -21.67 -27.04 -14.86
N LEU A 515 -22.92 -26.92 -15.32
CA LEU A 515 -23.22 -26.88 -16.76
C LEU A 515 -22.63 -25.65 -17.43
N CYS A 516 -22.75 -24.48 -16.81
CA CYS A 516 -22.08 -23.24 -17.24
C CYS A 516 -20.57 -23.46 -17.35
N HIS A 517 -19.96 -24.04 -16.32
CA HIS A 517 -18.52 -24.24 -16.28
C HIS A 517 -18.06 -25.19 -17.39
N MET A 518 -18.71 -26.35 -17.53
CA MET A 518 -18.41 -27.31 -18.61
C MET A 518 -18.55 -26.69 -20.00
N ASN A 519 -19.65 -26.00 -20.28
CA ASN A 519 -19.88 -25.33 -21.57
C ASN A 519 -18.83 -24.25 -21.85
N THR A 520 -18.39 -23.53 -20.83
CA THR A 520 -17.34 -22.53 -20.94
C THR A 520 -15.99 -23.17 -21.28
N ILE A 521 -15.65 -24.30 -20.67
CA ILE A 521 -14.42 -25.04 -21.04
C ILE A 521 -14.48 -25.50 -22.50
N VAL A 522 -15.60 -26.08 -22.93
CA VAL A 522 -15.77 -26.52 -24.33
C VAL A 522 -15.66 -25.35 -25.30
N SER A 523 -16.28 -24.21 -25.01
CA SER A 523 -16.18 -23.03 -25.87
C SER A 523 -14.76 -22.46 -25.92
N HIS A 524 -14.03 -22.50 -24.81
CA HIS A 524 -12.61 -22.14 -24.76
C HIS A 524 -11.75 -23.07 -25.63
N VAL A 525 -12.01 -24.39 -25.60
CA VAL A 525 -11.31 -25.35 -26.46
C VAL A 525 -11.62 -25.08 -27.94
N LYS A 526 -12.89 -24.95 -28.33
CA LYS A 526 -13.31 -24.70 -29.73
C LYS A 526 -12.70 -23.41 -30.30
N SER A 527 -12.61 -22.37 -29.48
CA SER A 527 -12.04 -21.07 -29.88
C SER A 527 -10.52 -20.96 -29.67
N ARG A 528 -9.88 -22.01 -29.13
CA ARG A 528 -8.49 -21.97 -28.64
C ARG A 528 -8.22 -20.73 -27.76
N TYR A 529 -9.16 -20.43 -26.87
CA TYR A 529 -9.15 -19.23 -26.04
C TYR A 529 -7.87 -19.14 -25.20
N PHE A 530 -7.20 -17.99 -25.25
CA PHE A 530 -5.95 -17.75 -24.58
C PHE A 530 -6.01 -16.46 -23.72
N PRO A 531 -6.41 -16.57 -22.44
CA PRO A 531 -6.59 -15.42 -21.55
C PRO A 531 -5.25 -14.83 -21.03
N VAL A 532 -5.34 -13.83 -20.14
CA VAL A 532 -4.17 -13.28 -19.41
C VAL A 532 -3.71 -14.22 -18.29
N LEU A 533 -4.65 -14.92 -17.64
CA LEU A 533 -4.38 -15.84 -16.52
C LEU A 533 -4.61 -17.29 -16.97
N ASP A 534 -3.65 -18.17 -16.73
CA ASP A 534 -3.74 -19.61 -17.06
C ASP A 534 -4.99 -20.29 -16.49
N VAL A 535 -5.30 -20.01 -15.22
CA VAL A 535 -6.49 -20.50 -14.51
C VAL A 535 -7.83 -20.00 -15.07
N ALA A 536 -7.83 -19.10 -16.05
CA ALA A 536 -9.03 -18.66 -16.77
C ALA A 536 -9.41 -19.53 -17.97
N ILE A 537 -8.60 -20.53 -18.31
CA ILE A 537 -8.97 -21.51 -19.34
C ILE A 537 -10.00 -22.50 -18.79
N THR A 538 -9.72 -23.15 -17.66
CA THR A 538 -10.61 -24.19 -17.09
C THR A 538 -10.90 -24.03 -15.60
N GLY A 539 -10.18 -23.17 -14.90
CA GLY A 539 -10.05 -23.25 -13.44
C GLY A 539 -10.97 -22.31 -12.64
N PRO A 540 -10.52 -21.85 -11.46
CA PRO A 540 -11.27 -20.99 -10.54
C PRO A 540 -11.88 -19.71 -11.12
N VAL A 541 -11.27 -19.13 -12.16
CA VAL A 541 -11.82 -17.91 -12.80
C VAL A 541 -13.11 -18.24 -13.55
N VAL A 542 -13.16 -19.40 -14.21
CA VAL A 542 -14.37 -19.87 -14.90
C VAL A 542 -15.47 -20.16 -13.87
N MET A 543 -15.11 -20.80 -12.76
CA MET A 543 -16.08 -21.05 -11.67
C MET A 543 -16.62 -19.75 -11.08
N GLN A 544 -15.77 -18.75 -10.85
CA GLN A 544 -16.21 -17.44 -10.33
C GLN A 544 -17.21 -16.78 -11.29
N ARG A 545 -16.93 -16.79 -12.60
CA ARG A 545 -17.86 -16.27 -13.61
C ARG A 545 -19.19 -17.02 -13.60
N CYS A 546 -19.16 -18.35 -13.59
CA CYS A 546 -20.39 -19.15 -13.57
C CYS A 546 -21.16 -18.99 -12.26
N TYR A 547 -20.48 -18.77 -11.14
CA TYR A 547 -21.10 -18.39 -9.88
C TYR A 547 -21.86 -17.06 -10.02
N GLU A 548 -21.24 -16.01 -10.59
CA GLU A 548 -21.91 -14.72 -10.80
C GLU A 548 -23.11 -14.82 -11.76
N GLU A 549 -23.03 -15.67 -12.78
CA GLU A 549 -24.10 -15.84 -13.79
C GLU A 549 -25.26 -16.73 -13.32
N THR A 550 -25.00 -17.72 -12.45
CA THR A 550 -25.97 -18.79 -12.15
C THR A 550 -26.24 -19.03 -10.66
N ALA A 551 -25.51 -18.38 -9.75
CA ALA A 551 -25.72 -18.60 -8.32
C ALA A 551 -27.00 -17.89 -7.85
N HIS A 552 -27.92 -18.68 -7.31
CA HIS A 552 -29.10 -18.23 -6.58
C HIS A 552 -28.92 -18.50 -5.08
N SER A 553 -30.00 -18.37 -4.29
CA SER A 553 -29.99 -18.63 -2.85
C SER A 553 -29.68 -20.09 -2.46
N ASP A 554 -29.51 -21.02 -3.42
CA ASP A 554 -29.23 -22.43 -3.19
C ASP A 554 -27.74 -22.81 -3.29
N VAL A 555 -26.84 -21.83 -3.45
CA VAL A 555 -25.39 -22.00 -3.39
C VAL A 555 -24.83 -21.42 -2.09
N SER A 556 -24.18 -22.27 -1.29
CA SER A 556 -23.49 -21.87 -0.07
C SER A 556 -21.98 -21.69 -0.31
N VAL A 557 -21.42 -20.61 0.22
CA VAL A 557 -19.98 -20.36 0.27
C VAL A 557 -19.58 -20.34 1.74
N THR A 558 -19.24 -21.51 2.29
CA THR A 558 -18.98 -21.68 3.74
C THR A 558 -17.54 -21.98 4.08
N LEU A 559 -16.69 -22.17 3.07
CA LEU A 559 -15.30 -22.57 3.21
C LEU A 559 -14.37 -21.50 2.63
N VAL A 560 -13.17 -21.35 3.21
CA VAL A 560 -12.12 -20.43 2.75
C VAL A 560 -10.79 -21.15 2.66
N ASP A 561 -10.05 -20.92 1.58
CA ASP A 561 -8.63 -21.30 1.52
C ASP A 561 -7.78 -20.34 2.36
N LEU A 562 -7.13 -20.88 3.38
CA LEU A 562 -6.31 -20.12 4.34
C LEU A 562 -4.89 -19.81 3.83
N GLY A 563 -4.43 -20.45 2.75
CA GLY A 563 -3.09 -20.20 2.19
C GLY A 563 -1.92 -20.44 3.17
N PHE A 564 -0.74 -19.91 2.85
CA PHE A 564 0.46 -20.00 3.71
C PHE A 564 0.33 -19.04 4.90
N PRO A 565 0.73 -19.44 6.14
CA PRO A 565 1.40 -20.69 6.51
C PRO A 565 0.47 -21.84 6.92
N ILE A 566 -0.84 -21.63 6.98
CA ILE A 566 -1.78 -22.56 7.62
C ILE A 566 -2.23 -23.71 6.68
N PHE A 567 -1.94 -23.64 5.37
CA PHE A 567 -2.17 -24.67 4.34
C PHE A 567 -3.39 -25.55 4.62
N GLY A 568 -4.58 -25.01 4.34
CA GLY A 568 -5.83 -25.71 4.57
C GLY A 568 -7.04 -24.94 4.07
N ILE A 569 -8.17 -25.64 3.98
CA ILE A 569 -9.48 -25.04 3.75
C ILE A 569 -10.24 -25.11 5.09
N ALA A 570 -10.85 -24.01 5.50
CA ALA A 570 -11.53 -23.91 6.80
C ALA A 570 -12.96 -23.39 6.66
N ARG A 571 -13.85 -23.91 7.50
CA ARG A 571 -15.12 -23.26 7.84
C ARG A 571 -14.82 -22.12 8.80
N VAL A 572 -15.52 -20.99 8.70
CA VAL A 572 -15.24 -19.82 9.57
C VAL A 572 -15.19 -20.25 11.05
N ALA A 573 -14.07 -19.96 11.73
CA ALA A 573 -13.71 -20.33 13.11
C ALA A 573 -13.19 -21.77 13.40
N THR A 574 -13.11 -22.68 12.42
CA THR A 574 -12.61 -24.06 12.64
C THR A 574 -11.82 -24.61 11.44
N SER A 575 -10.78 -25.39 11.68
CA SER A 575 -9.98 -26.01 10.61
C SER A 575 -10.72 -27.22 10.02
N SER A 576 -11.03 -27.21 8.72
CA SER A 576 -11.84 -28.28 8.08
C SER A 576 -11.04 -29.22 7.18
N PHE A 577 -9.91 -28.77 6.64
CA PHE A 577 -9.01 -29.55 5.80
C PHE A 577 -7.55 -29.17 6.04
N TRP A 578 -6.65 -30.14 5.86
CA TRP A 578 -5.21 -29.94 5.92
C TRP A 578 -4.48 -30.68 4.79
N TYR A 579 -3.31 -30.17 4.38
CA TYR A 579 -2.44 -30.81 3.40
C TYR A 579 -1.31 -31.59 4.12
N PRO A 580 -1.23 -32.92 3.94
CA PRO A 580 -0.53 -33.81 4.86
C PRO A 580 1.00 -33.76 4.84
N ASP A 581 1.59 -33.11 3.85
CA ASP A 581 3.03 -33.01 3.75
C ASP A 581 3.41 -31.64 3.18
N VAL A 582 3.51 -30.64 4.06
CA VAL A 582 3.75 -29.23 3.70
C VAL A 582 5.10 -29.04 2.98
N ALA A 583 6.11 -29.83 3.37
CA ALA A 583 7.43 -29.81 2.75
C ALA A 583 7.43 -30.50 1.37
N VAL A 584 6.61 -31.54 1.18
CA VAL A 584 6.40 -32.17 -0.12
C VAL A 584 5.48 -31.32 -1.00
N TYR A 585 4.36 -30.77 -0.52
CA TYR A 585 3.48 -29.86 -1.29
C TYR A 585 4.24 -28.66 -1.88
N GLN A 586 5.21 -28.10 -1.15
CA GLN A 586 6.12 -27.08 -1.69
C GLN A 586 7.20 -27.64 -2.64
N ARG A 587 7.72 -28.85 -2.41
CA ARG A 587 8.73 -29.52 -3.28
C ARG A 587 8.13 -30.20 -4.53
N THR A 588 6.85 -30.54 -4.53
CA THR A 588 6.12 -31.25 -5.59
C THR A 588 5.24 -30.34 -6.41
N ARG A 589 5.28 -29.01 -6.20
CA ARG A 589 5.02 -28.11 -7.32
C ARG A 589 5.92 -28.59 -8.46
N PRO A 590 5.37 -29.21 -9.51
CA PRO A 590 6.18 -29.60 -10.62
C PRO A 590 6.47 -28.29 -11.32
N PHE A 591 7.52 -27.55 -10.94
CA PHE A 591 8.06 -26.51 -11.81
C PHE A 591 8.86 -27.18 -12.94
N GLY A 592 8.25 -28.19 -13.55
CA GLY A 592 8.75 -28.90 -14.71
C GLY A 592 7.97 -28.48 -15.94
N PRO A 593 8.50 -28.77 -17.14
CA PRO A 593 7.92 -28.34 -18.41
C PRO A 593 6.49 -28.85 -18.65
N SER A 594 6.03 -29.87 -17.92
CA SER A 594 4.68 -30.43 -18.03
C SER A 594 3.62 -29.73 -17.18
N HIS A 595 3.97 -28.73 -16.36
CA HIS A 595 3.01 -28.01 -15.52
C HIS A 595 2.27 -26.95 -16.32
N TYR A 596 0.98 -26.77 -15.99
CA TYR A 596 0.06 -25.95 -16.80
C TYR A 596 0.55 -24.51 -16.99
N SER A 597 1.22 -23.91 -16.00
CA SER A 597 1.77 -22.56 -16.12
C SER A 597 2.92 -22.45 -17.14
N PHE A 598 3.75 -23.49 -17.30
CA PHE A 598 4.81 -23.53 -18.33
C PHE A 598 4.23 -23.79 -19.71
N LEU A 599 3.33 -24.77 -19.81
CA LEU A 599 2.60 -25.07 -21.04
C LEU A 599 1.80 -23.85 -21.51
N PHE A 600 1.19 -23.11 -20.58
CA PHE A 600 0.51 -21.86 -20.89
C PHE A 600 1.49 -20.81 -21.41
N ARG A 601 2.59 -20.53 -20.70
CA ARG A 601 3.61 -19.57 -21.16
C ARG A 601 4.15 -19.90 -22.56
N ASP A 602 4.28 -21.19 -22.88
CA ASP A 602 4.81 -21.66 -24.15
C ASP A 602 3.70 -21.85 -25.22
N HIS A 603 2.46 -21.43 -24.95
CA HIS A 603 1.28 -21.55 -25.81
C HIS A 603 0.89 -23.00 -26.21
N LYS A 604 1.24 -23.98 -25.36
CA LYS A 604 1.04 -25.43 -25.56
C LYS A 604 0.01 -26.03 -24.59
N VAL A 605 -1.13 -25.36 -24.43
CA VAL A 605 -2.22 -25.84 -23.56
C VAL A 605 -3.29 -26.64 -24.30
N TYR A 606 -3.35 -26.50 -25.62
CA TYR A 606 -4.25 -27.25 -26.50
C TYR A 606 -3.45 -28.17 -27.42
N ALA A 607 -3.96 -29.37 -27.68
CA ALA A 607 -3.40 -30.29 -28.65
C ALA A 607 -3.46 -29.71 -30.08
N ASP A 608 -2.40 -29.93 -30.87
CA ASP A 608 -2.33 -29.42 -32.25
C ASP A 608 -3.38 -30.11 -33.14
N ASP A 609 -3.61 -31.40 -32.91
CA ASP A 609 -4.58 -32.26 -33.60
C ASP A 609 -5.98 -32.26 -32.97
N CYS A 610 -6.30 -31.26 -32.13
CA CYS A 610 -7.62 -31.13 -31.52
C CYS A 610 -8.72 -31.08 -32.60
N ALA A 611 -9.61 -32.08 -32.57
CA ALA A 611 -10.66 -32.30 -33.56
C ALA A 611 -12.02 -31.68 -33.17
N LEU A 612 -12.02 -30.61 -32.37
CA LEU A 612 -13.22 -30.00 -31.77
C LEU A 612 -13.52 -28.59 -32.28
#